data_AF-A0A957SLJ2-F1
#
_entry.id   AF-A0A957SLJ2-F1
#
_cell.length_a   1.000
_cell.length_b   1.000
_cell.length_c   1.000
_cell.angle_alpha   90.00
_cell.angle_beta   90.00
_cell.angle_gamma   90.00
#
_symmetry.space_group_name_H-M   'P 1'
#
loop_
_entity.id
_entity.type
_entity.pdbx_description
1 polymer ?
#
loop_
_entity_poly.entity_id
_entity_poly.type
_entity_poly.pdbx_seq_one_letter_code
_entity_poly.pdbx_strand_id
1 'polypeptide(L)'
;VSFDYLNPYYYDPDWQPNGGRILFQMRGASHWEIYSINPDGSNMTNLTRPVTALVDALPSNVAPAWSPDGQHIVYASNRGADNSAGPWRLWVMDADGGNQHPLPLDVEIDYTFGGEQIVSWGP
;
A
#
# COMPACT_ATOMS: atom_id res chain seq x y z
N VAL A 1 28.28 8.71 6.23
CA VAL A 1 26.86 9.05 6.02
C VAL A 1 26.05 7.94 6.69
N SER A 2 25.54 8.17 7.91
CA SER A 2 24.72 7.18 8.60
C SER A 2 23.34 7.17 7.98
N PHE A 3 22.89 6.03 7.47
CA PHE A 3 21.49 5.84 7.09
C PHE A 3 20.65 5.86 8.36
N ASP A 4 19.79 6.85 8.47
CA ASP A 4 18.93 7.07 9.63
C ASP A 4 17.74 6.11 9.56
N TYR A 5 17.89 4.92 10.13
CA TYR A 5 16.86 3.88 10.20
C TYR A 5 15.66 4.25 11.09
N LEU A 6 15.63 5.46 11.66
CA LEU A 6 14.58 5.91 12.58
C LEU A 6 13.52 6.81 11.94
N ASN A 7 13.69 7.21 10.67
CA ASN A 7 12.71 8.01 9.96
C ASN A 7 11.93 7.15 8.94
N PRO A 8 10.62 6.93 9.16
CA PRO A 8 9.78 6.29 8.15
C PRO A 8 9.76 7.16 6.89
N TYR A 9 9.89 6.52 5.74
CA TYR A 9 9.73 7.18 4.46
C TYR A 9 8.28 7.15 4.03
N TYR A 10 7.78 8.27 3.48
CA TYR A 10 6.41 8.43 3.00
C TYR A 10 6.43 8.69 1.50
N TYR A 11 5.66 7.93 0.74
CA TYR A 11 5.61 8.04 -0.72
C TYR A 11 4.18 7.92 -1.25
N ASP A 12 4.01 8.32 -2.50
CA ASP A 12 2.82 8.12 -3.34
C ASP A 12 1.50 8.55 -2.67
N PRO A 13 1.36 9.83 -2.27
CA PRO A 13 0.13 10.30 -1.67
C PRO A 13 -1.00 10.36 -2.71
N ASP A 14 -2.20 9.95 -2.31
CA ASP A 14 -3.42 10.09 -3.11
C ASP A 14 -4.60 10.58 -2.26
N TRP A 15 -5.47 11.39 -2.86
CA TRP A 15 -6.61 11.99 -2.17
C TRP A 15 -7.87 11.19 -2.39
N GLN A 16 -8.58 10.88 -1.30
CA GLN A 16 -9.93 10.35 -1.40
C GLN A 16 -10.82 11.38 -2.12
N PRO A 17 -11.69 10.96 -3.04
CA PRO A 17 -12.67 11.84 -3.64
C PRO A 17 -13.42 12.68 -2.60
N ASN A 18 -13.67 13.96 -2.92
CA ASN A 18 -14.27 14.97 -2.04
C ASN A 18 -13.41 15.42 -0.83
N GLY A 19 -12.13 15.08 -0.79
CA GLY A 19 -11.19 15.60 0.21
C GLY A 19 -11.27 14.93 1.59
N GLY A 20 -11.79 13.70 1.65
CA GLY A 20 -12.02 12.99 2.92
C GLY A 20 -10.74 12.58 3.65
N ARG A 21 -9.90 11.75 3.00
CA ARG A 21 -8.65 11.22 3.56
C ARG A 21 -7.51 11.31 2.55
N ILE A 22 -6.29 11.31 3.06
CA ILE A 22 -5.06 11.16 2.27
C ILE A 22 -4.55 9.74 2.48
N LEU A 23 -4.27 9.03 1.39
CA LEU A 23 -3.68 7.70 1.32
C LEU A 23 -2.20 7.83 0.98
N PHE A 24 -1.33 7.01 1.56
CA PHE A 24 0.11 7.02 1.25
C PHE A 24 0.74 5.70 1.68
N GLN A 25 1.92 5.38 1.15
CA GLN A 25 2.72 4.26 1.64
C GLN A 25 3.77 4.75 2.64
N MET A 26 4.00 3.97 3.69
CA MET A 26 4.99 4.25 4.72
C MET A 26 5.91 3.05 4.91
N ARG A 27 7.22 3.29 4.93
CA ARG A 27 8.21 2.26 5.24
C ARG A 27 8.41 2.18 6.75
N GLY A 28 8.13 1.01 7.32
CA GLY A 28 8.59 0.65 8.66
C GLY A 28 10.02 0.12 8.64
N ALA A 29 10.35 -0.78 9.57
CA ALA A 29 11.70 -1.34 9.67
C ALA A 29 12.17 -2.05 8.38
N SER A 30 11.39 -2.99 7.86
CA SER A 30 11.82 -3.90 6.77
C SER A 30 10.91 -3.94 5.55
N HIS A 31 9.72 -3.34 5.62
CA HIS A 31 8.67 -3.46 4.59
C HIS A 31 7.83 -2.18 4.53
N TRP A 32 7.03 -2.09 3.46
CA TRP A 32 6.10 -1.00 3.21
C TRP A 32 4.67 -1.41 3.53
N GLU A 33 3.92 -0.48 4.10
CA GLU A 33 2.49 -0.64 4.36
C GLU A 33 1.73 0.62 3.93
N ILE A 34 0.42 0.48 3.74
CA ILE A 34 -0.48 1.52 3.25
C ILE A 34 -1.22 2.13 4.43
N TYR A 35 -1.19 3.45 4.49
CA TYR A 35 -1.80 4.23 5.56
C TYR A 35 -2.80 5.24 4.99
N SER A 36 -3.79 5.60 5.80
CA SER A 36 -4.63 6.78 5.56
C SER A 36 -4.56 7.75 6.73
N ILE A 37 -4.78 9.02 6.46
CA ILE A 37 -4.78 10.10 7.46
C ILE A 37 -5.83 11.14 7.09
N ASN A 38 -6.36 11.86 8.07
CA ASN A 38 -7.18 13.04 7.80
C ASN A 38 -6.30 14.19 7.25
N PRO A 39 -6.87 15.12 6.46
CA PRO A 39 -6.11 16.27 5.93
C PRO A 39 -5.51 17.19 7.00
N ASP A 40 -6.06 17.18 8.22
CA ASP A 40 -5.53 17.92 9.37
C ASP A 40 -4.39 17.18 10.12
N GLY A 41 -4.00 15.99 9.63
CA GLY A 41 -2.98 15.14 10.24
C GLY A 41 -3.49 14.25 11.37
N SER A 42 -4.79 14.26 11.67
CA SER A 42 -5.38 13.39 12.69
C SER A 42 -5.74 12.00 12.15
N ASN A 43 -6.05 11.06 13.04
CA ASN A 43 -6.63 9.75 12.72
C ASN A 43 -5.82 8.92 11.71
N MET A 44 -4.48 8.97 11.79
CA MET A 44 -3.62 8.10 11.00
C MET A 44 -3.96 6.63 11.30
N THR A 45 -4.28 5.88 10.25
CA THR A 45 -4.75 4.50 10.31
C THR A 45 -3.89 3.63 9.41
N ASN A 46 -3.38 2.52 9.92
CA ASN A 46 -2.72 1.52 9.10
C ASN A 46 -3.76 0.60 8.44
N LEU A 47 -3.84 0.62 7.11
CA LEU A 47 -4.82 -0.17 6.34
C LEU A 47 -4.28 -1.56 5.99
N THR A 48 -2.97 -1.73 5.90
CA THR A 48 -2.34 -3.03 5.62
C THR A 48 -1.31 -3.38 6.68
N ARG A 49 -1.29 -4.64 7.11
CA ARG A 49 -0.33 -5.13 8.10
C ARG A 49 0.01 -6.58 7.84
N PRO A 50 1.19 -7.06 8.27
CA PRO A 50 1.52 -8.46 8.17
C PRO A 50 0.50 -9.34 8.89
N VAL A 51 0.04 -10.39 8.23
CA VAL A 51 -0.83 -11.42 8.84
C VAL A 51 -0.02 -12.25 9.85
N THR A 52 1.27 -12.43 9.61
CA THR A 52 2.22 -13.11 10.50
C THR A 52 3.60 -12.46 10.40
N ALA A 53 4.37 -12.51 11.49
CA ALA A 53 5.77 -12.08 11.55
C ALA A 53 6.76 -13.25 11.55
N LEU A 54 6.27 -14.48 11.40
CA LEU A 54 7.07 -15.72 11.41
C LEU A 54 7.49 -16.12 9.98
N VAL A 55 8.05 -15.16 9.23
CA VAL A 55 8.54 -15.37 7.86
C VAL A 55 9.91 -14.74 7.70
N ASP A 56 10.73 -15.28 6.80
CA ASP A 56 12.09 -14.78 6.55
C ASP A 56 12.10 -13.34 6.03
N ALA A 57 11.10 -12.98 5.23
CA ALA A 57 10.90 -11.63 4.71
C ALA A 57 9.41 -11.26 4.72
N LEU A 58 9.09 -10.11 5.32
CA LEU A 58 7.74 -9.54 5.29
C LEU A 58 7.42 -9.03 3.87
N PRO A 59 6.22 -9.32 3.35
CA PRO A 59 5.76 -8.71 2.11
C PRO A 59 5.56 -7.20 2.31
N SER A 60 5.59 -6.45 1.20
CA SER A 60 5.37 -5.02 1.12
C SER A 60 4.10 -4.71 0.33
N ASN A 61 3.42 -3.64 0.72
CA ASN A 61 2.26 -3.06 0.05
C ASN A 61 2.60 -1.61 -0.35
N VAL A 62 2.43 -1.28 -1.63
CA VAL A 62 2.95 -0.05 -2.25
C VAL A 62 2.01 0.50 -3.35
N ALA A 63 2.30 1.69 -3.85
CA ALA A 63 1.62 2.41 -4.92
C ALA A 63 0.09 2.41 -4.77
N PRO A 64 -0.46 2.91 -3.64
CA PRO A 64 -1.89 2.87 -3.39
C PRO A 64 -2.63 3.97 -4.17
N ALA A 65 -3.87 3.69 -4.60
CA ALA A 65 -4.74 4.66 -5.26
C ALA A 65 -6.21 4.47 -4.90
N TRP A 66 -6.91 5.58 -4.65
CA TRP A 66 -8.35 5.63 -4.40
C TRP A 66 -9.16 5.41 -5.68
N SER A 67 -10.20 4.60 -5.56
CA SER A 67 -11.27 4.53 -6.57
C SER A 67 -12.01 5.88 -6.71
N PRO A 68 -12.57 6.19 -7.89
CA PRO A 68 -13.28 7.46 -8.13
C PRO A 68 -14.50 7.69 -7.22
N ASP A 69 -15.12 6.62 -6.73
CA ASP A 69 -16.24 6.67 -5.78
C ASP A 69 -15.79 6.68 -4.30
N GLY A 70 -14.48 6.56 -4.06
CA GLY A 70 -13.86 6.54 -2.75
C GLY A 70 -14.20 5.32 -1.89
N GLN A 71 -14.78 4.26 -2.47
CA GLN A 71 -15.20 3.06 -1.73
C GLN A 71 -14.13 1.99 -1.66
N HIS A 72 -13.20 1.99 -2.62
CA HIS A 72 -12.14 1.00 -2.75
C HIS A 72 -10.77 1.64 -2.91
N ILE A 73 -9.74 0.85 -2.59
CA ILE A 73 -8.33 1.18 -2.80
C ILE A 73 -7.70 0.04 -3.59
N VAL A 74 -6.99 0.39 -4.66
CA VAL A 74 -6.10 -0.52 -5.40
C VAL A 74 -4.66 -0.27 -5.00
N TYR A 75 -3.85 -1.32 -4.95
CA TYR A 75 -2.44 -1.23 -4.56
C TYR A 75 -1.63 -2.42 -5.09
N ALA A 76 -0.31 -2.27 -5.15
CA ALA A 76 0.60 -3.37 -5.45
C ALA A 76 1.02 -4.08 -4.16
N SER A 77 0.98 -5.42 -4.17
CA SER A 77 1.46 -6.23 -3.05
C SER A 77 2.23 -7.43 -3.57
N ASN A 78 3.36 -7.72 -2.93
CA ASN A 78 4.10 -8.96 -3.16
C ASN A 78 3.75 -10.05 -2.15
N ARG A 79 2.60 -9.93 -1.44
CA ARG A 79 2.13 -10.95 -0.51
C ARG A 79 1.76 -12.24 -1.24
N GLY A 80 2.51 -13.31 -0.94
CA GLY A 80 2.24 -14.68 -1.37
C GLY A 80 1.11 -15.34 -0.58
N ALA A 81 0.67 -16.51 -1.04
CA ALA A 81 -0.42 -17.26 -0.42
C ALA A 81 -0.09 -17.77 1.00
N ASP A 82 1.19 -17.94 1.30
CA ASP A 82 1.72 -18.31 2.61
C ASP A 82 2.04 -17.10 3.51
N ASN A 83 1.70 -15.88 3.05
CA ASN A 83 2.02 -14.59 3.67
C ASN A 83 3.51 -14.19 3.63
N SER A 84 4.35 -14.93 2.90
CA SER A 84 5.72 -14.51 2.61
C SER A 84 5.78 -13.53 1.42
N ALA A 85 6.93 -12.88 1.23
CA ALA A 85 7.18 -12.10 0.03
C ALA A 85 7.36 -13.00 -1.21
N GLY A 86 6.65 -12.69 -2.29
CA GLY A 86 6.66 -13.41 -3.57
C GLY A 86 6.60 -12.44 -4.77
N PRO A 87 5.98 -12.84 -5.90
CA PRO A 87 5.80 -11.95 -7.04
C PRO A 87 4.79 -10.83 -6.74
N TRP A 88 4.98 -9.66 -7.34
CA TRP A 88 4.05 -8.54 -7.22
C TRP A 88 2.75 -8.80 -7.97
N ARG A 89 1.64 -8.40 -7.36
CA ARG A 89 0.29 -8.44 -7.94
C ARG A 89 -0.48 -7.19 -7.57
N LEU A 90 -1.51 -6.86 -8.34
CA LEU A 90 -2.50 -5.87 -7.91
C LEU A 90 -3.48 -6.49 -6.94
N TRP A 91 -3.75 -5.75 -5.88
CA TRP A 91 -4.72 -6.07 -4.85
C TRP A 91 -5.74 -4.94 -4.74
N VAL A 92 -6.92 -5.29 -4.27
CA VAL A 92 -7.99 -4.34 -3.96
C VAL A 92 -8.49 -4.59 -2.54
N MET A 93 -8.92 -3.51 -1.89
CA MET A 93 -9.53 -3.53 -0.57
C MET A 93 -10.61 -2.46 -0.45
N ASP A 94 -11.45 -2.56 0.56
CA ASP A 94 -12.40 -1.51 0.92
C ASP A 94 -11.69 -0.28 1.49
N ALA A 95 -12.36 0.87 1.47
CA ALA A 95 -11.86 2.15 1.97
C ALA A 95 -11.35 2.12 3.42
N ASP A 96 -11.85 1.19 4.23
CA ASP A 96 -11.47 0.98 5.64
C ASP A 96 -10.34 -0.04 5.83
N GLY A 97 -9.83 -0.62 4.74
CA GLY A 97 -8.79 -1.66 4.74
C GLY A 97 -9.33 -3.09 4.82
N GLY A 98 -10.65 -3.28 4.85
CA GLY A 98 -11.33 -4.57 4.81
C GLY A 98 -11.26 -5.27 3.46
N ASN A 99 -11.68 -6.54 3.42
CA ASN A 99 -11.87 -7.32 2.20
C ASN A 99 -10.68 -7.32 1.21
N GLN A 100 -9.44 -7.37 1.72
CA GLN A 100 -8.24 -7.41 0.89
C GLN A 100 -8.16 -8.70 0.06
N HIS A 101 -8.06 -8.59 -1.26
CA HIS A 101 -7.85 -9.74 -2.14
C HIS A 101 -7.10 -9.34 -3.43
N PRO A 102 -6.37 -10.28 -4.06
CA PRO A 102 -5.71 -9.99 -5.32
C PRO A 102 -6.77 -9.83 -6.43
N LEU A 103 -6.51 -8.94 -7.37
CA LEU A 103 -7.28 -8.90 -8.62
C LEU A 103 -6.94 -10.15 -9.46
N PRO A 104 -7.92 -10.76 -10.15
CA PRO A 104 -7.71 -11.94 -10.98
C PRO A 104 -7.06 -11.58 -12.32
N LEU A 105 -5.91 -10.90 -12.27
CA LEU A 105 -5.12 -10.49 -13.43
C LEU A 105 -3.81 -11.27 -13.42
N ASP A 106 -3.49 -11.88 -14.56
CA ASP A 106 -2.22 -12.56 -14.79
C ASP A 106 -1.29 -11.64 -15.59
N VAL A 107 -0.88 -10.55 -14.93
CA VAL A 107 0.08 -9.58 -15.46
C VAL A 107 1.27 -9.57 -14.52
N GLU A 108 2.44 -9.87 -15.07
CA GLU A 108 3.70 -9.78 -14.34
C GLU A 108 4.06 -8.30 -14.11
N ILE A 109 4.28 -7.93 -12.86
CA ILE A 109 4.64 -6.57 -12.45
C ILE A 109 6.04 -6.62 -11.84
N ASP A 110 6.99 -5.98 -12.50
CA ASP A 110 8.31 -5.75 -11.95
C ASP A 110 8.32 -4.42 -11.19
N TYR A 111 8.42 -4.49 -9.85
CA TYR A 111 8.51 -3.32 -9.00
C TYR A 111 9.90 -3.25 -8.35
N THR A 112 10.68 -2.24 -8.71
CA THR A 112 12.08 -2.06 -8.28
C THR A 112 12.27 -0.96 -7.24
N PHE A 113 11.19 -0.42 -6.67
CA PHE A 113 11.19 0.70 -5.71
C PHE A 113 11.79 2.01 -6.26
N GLY A 114 11.96 2.14 -7.59
CA GLY A 114 12.22 3.42 -8.24
C GLY A 114 10.98 4.29 -8.16
N GLY A 115 11.07 5.48 -7.56
CA GLY A 115 9.92 6.31 -7.19
C GLY A 115 9.03 6.64 -8.38
N GLU A 116 7.80 6.12 -8.39
CA GLU A 116 6.77 6.44 -9.37
C GLU A 116 5.41 5.91 -8.88
N GLN A 117 4.36 6.73 -9.08
CA GLN A 117 2.97 6.35 -8.85
C GLN A 117 2.53 5.47 -10.05
N ILE A 118 2.46 4.15 -9.84
CA ILE A 118 2.21 3.18 -10.93
C ILE A 118 0.72 2.97 -11.18
N VAL A 119 -0.12 3.19 -10.17
CA VAL A 119 -1.54 2.85 -10.24
C VAL A 119 -2.38 4.12 -10.20
N SER A 120 -3.25 4.26 -11.18
CA SER A 120 -4.28 5.28 -11.26
C SER A 120 -5.52 4.64 -11.88
N TRP A 121 -6.70 5.09 -11.47
CA TRP A 121 -7.92 4.68 -12.14
C TRP A 121 -7.99 5.39 -13.51
N GLY A 122 -8.35 4.65 -14.55
CA GLY A 122 -8.61 5.21 -15.87
C GLY A 122 -9.72 6.28 -15.85
N PRO A 123 -9.88 7.06 -16.95
CA PRO A 123 -10.84 8.15 -17.02
C PRO A 123 -12.29 7.75 -16.75
#